data_AF-R8X1R3-F1
#
_entry.id   AF-R8X1R3-F1
#
_cell.length_a   1.000
_cell.length_b   1.000
_cell.length_c   1.000
_cell.angle_alpha   90.00
_cell.angle_beta   90.00
_cell.angle_gamma   90.00
#
_symmetry.space_group_name_H-M   'P 1'
#
loop_
_entity.id
_entity.type
_entity.pdbx_description
1 polymer ?
#
loop_
_entity_poly.entity_id
_entity_poly.type
_entity_poly.pdbx_seq_one_letter_code
_entity_poly.pdbx_strand_id
1 'polypeptide(L)'
;MKRNTSHNIFSPGRLATVLPLLLLAGCVSQPQKLQQRAPADPTPGTTVTRNVQPVSPDEYARTPEVVRYDRYLLVSTDPQAAQRDPLSQIIDIRIPSSLHPTVADALRYALRQSGYSLCATGSANGVLYRQALPAVQYQLGPMRLRTALQVLAGPAWQLEVDDVQRVVCHSLRDGYQLPVSQLPPPVSTWSTPAPSAVAQPAISAPQSVPVKPVSGGFLRK
;
A
#
# COMPACT_ATOMS: atom_id res chain seq x y z
N MET A 1 -31.01 42.68 -38.29
CA MET A 1 -30.94 42.78 -36.81
C MET A 1 -32.30 43.23 -36.29
N LYS A 2 -32.74 42.68 -35.14
CA LYS A 2 -34.01 42.90 -34.42
C LYS A 2 -35.18 41.99 -34.82
N ARG A 3 -35.18 40.78 -34.24
CA ARG A 3 -36.42 40.09 -33.86
C ARG A 3 -36.68 40.42 -32.39
N ASN A 4 -37.76 41.14 -32.14
CA ASN A 4 -38.32 41.40 -30.82
C ASN A 4 -39.78 40.95 -30.89
N THR A 5 -40.14 39.93 -30.11
CA THR A 5 -41.51 39.44 -29.98
C THR A 5 -41.75 39.15 -28.51
N SER A 6 -42.46 40.07 -27.87
CA SER A 6 -43.09 39.92 -26.56
C SER A 6 -44.39 39.10 -26.65
N HIS A 7 -44.97 38.81 -25.47
CA HIS A 7 -46.30 38.29 -25.13
C HIS A 7 -46.17 36.93 -24.39
N ASN A 8 -46.71 36.69 -23.19
CA ASN A 8 -47.83 37.33 -22.50
C ASN A 8 -47.80 37.16 -20.97
N ILE A 9 -48.56 38.03 -20.33
CA ILE A 9 -48.79 38.25 -18.90
C ILE A 9 -50.04 37.48 -18.41
N PHE A 10 -49.87 36.80 -17.28
CA PHE A 10 -50.72 36.73 -16.08
C PHE A 10 -52.26 36.90 -16.18
N SER A 11 -53.01 35.92 -15.66
CA SER A 11 -54.09 36.21 -14.69
C SER A 11 -54.54 35.01 -13.83
N PRO A 12 -55.14 35.28 -12.65
CA PRO A 12 -55.23 34.36 -11.50
C PRO A 12 -56.66 33.88 -11.20
N GLY A 13 -56.83 32.88 -10.32
CA GLY A 13 -58.18 32.55 -9.81
C GLY A 13 -58.34 31.31 -8.93
N ARG A 14 -58.10 31.49 -7.63
CA ARG A 14 -58.84 30.93 -6.46
C ARG A 14 -58.91 29.42 -6.20
N LEU A 15 -58.08 29.02 -5.21
CA LEU A 15 -58.43 28.36 -3.94
C LEU A 15 -59.77 27.59 -3.86
N ALA A 16 -59.67 26.26 -3.90
CA ALA A 16 -60.54 25.37 -3.14
C ALA A 16 -59.66 24.35 -2.39
N THR A 17 -59.60 24.53 -1.08
CA THR A 17 -58.99 23.61 -0.11
C THR A 17 -59.74 22.29 -0.07
N VAL A 18 -59.06 21.19 -0.37
CA VAL A 18 -59.49 19.86 0.08
C VAL A 18 -58.26 19.13 0.60
N LEU A 19 -58.21 18.97 1.92
CA LEU A 19 -57.18 18.24 2.66
C LEU A 19 -57.71 16.83 2.90
N PRO A 20 -57.17 15.78 2.23
CA PRO A 20 -57.32 14.43 2.71
C PRO A 20 -56.04 14.00 3.43
N LEU A 21 -56.26 13.52 4.65
CA LEU A 21 -55.37 12.87 5.60
C LEU A 21 -54.38 11.90 4.91
N LEU A 22 -53.12 12.33 4.72
CA LEU A 22 -52.02 11.46 4.29
C LEU A 22 -51.57 10.63 5.49
N LEU A 23 -51.98 9.36 5.47
CA LEU A 23 -51.54 8.30 6.37
C LEU A 23 -50.02 8.29 6.47
N LEU A 24 -49.48 8.50 7.68
CA LEU A 24 -48.11 8.12 8.00
C LEU A 24 -48.01 6.59 7.99
N ALA A 25 -47.85 6.01 6.80
CA ALA A 25 -47.27 4.69 6.67
C ALA A 25 -45.77 4.82 6.91
N GLY A 26 -45.35 4.68 8.17
CA GLY A 26 -43.94 4.56 8.51
C GLY A 26 -43.34 3.38 7.74
N CYS A 27 -42.33 3.65 6.93
CA CYS A 27 -41.46 2.60 6.40
C CYS A 27 -40.67 2.02 7.57
N VAL A 28 -41.20 0.96 8.19
CA VAL A 28 -40.40 0.11 9.07
C VAL A 28 -39.35 -0.54 8.16
N SER A 29 -38.10 -0.12 8.30
CA SER A 29 -36.97 -0.83 7.71
C SER A 29 -36.94 -2.21 8.34
N GLN A 30 -37.41 -3.23 7.62
CA GLN A 30 -37.16 -4.61 8.00
C GLN A 30 -35.64 -4.77 8.11
N PRO A 31 -35.11 -5.32 9.22
CA PRO A 31 -33.74 -5.77 9.23
C PRO A 31 -33.67 -6.84 8.14
N GLN A 32 -32.94 -6.57 7.05
CA GLN A 32 -32.55 -7.60 6.13
C GLN A 32 -31.72 -8.58 6.95
N LYS A 33 -32.40 -9.64 7.43
CA LYS A 33 -31.75 -10.88 7.81
C LYS A 33 -30.85 -11.19 6.63
N LEU A 34 -29.53 -11.14 6.86
CA LEU A 34 -28.51 -11.53 5.89
C LEU A 34 -29.10 -12.58 4.98
N GLN A 35 -29.34 -12.24 3.71
CA GLN A 35 -29.61 -13.25 2.71
C GLN A 35 -28.36 -14.12 2.75
N GLN A 36 -28.43 -15.21 3.53
CA GLN A 36 -27.40 -16.21 3.60
C GLN A 36 -27.21 -16.61 2.15
N ARG A 37 -26.03 -16.32 1.59
CA ARG A 37 -25.65 -16.85 0.31
C ARG A 37 -25.84 -18.36 0.43
N ALA A 38 -26.79 -18.91 -0.32
CA ALA A 38 -26.90 -20.35 -0.45
C ALA A 38 -25.50 -20.88 -0.79
N PRO A 39 -25.07 -22.02 -0.23
CA PRO A 39 -23.83 -22.65 -0.64
C PRO A 39 -23.83 -22.67 -2.17
N ALA A 40 -22.81 -22.05 -2.78
CA ALA A 40 -22.66 -22.18 -4.21
C ALA A 40 -22.58 -23.68 -4.48
N ASP A 41 -23.53 -24.24 -5.23
CA ASP A 41 -23.36 -25.57 -5.79
C ASP A 41 -21.98 -25.61 -6.44
N PRO A 42 -21.16 -26.64 -6.19
CA PRO A 42 -19.84 -26.72 -6.78
C PRO A 42 -20.04 -26.69 -8.29
N THR A 43 -19.62 -25.60 -8.92
CA THR A 43 -19.41 -25.54 -10.38
C THR A 43 -18.64 -26.80 -10.75
N PRO A 44 -19.09 -27.59 -11.74
CA PRO A 44 -18.41 -28.82 -12.12
C PRO A 44 -16.96 -28.47 -12.47
N GLY A 45 -16.05 -28.79 -11.55
CA GLY A 45 -14.65 -28.46 -11.69
C GLY A 45 -14.10 -29.26 -12.87
N THR A 46 -13.44 -28.59 -13.80
CA THR A 46 -12.64 -29.28 -14.80
C THR A 46 -11.49 -29.99 -14.08
N THR A 47 -11.49 -31.32 -14.08
CA THR A 47 -10.39 -32.10 -13.51
C THR A 47 -9.13 -31.84 -14.29
N VAL A 48 -8.15 -31.21 -13.64
CA VAL A 48 -6.83 -30.94 -14.22
C VAL A 48 -6.09 -32.26 -14.40
N THR A 49 -5.66 -32.57 -15.63
CA THR A 49 -4.94 -33.82 -15.94
C THR A 49 -3.48 -33.73 -15.51
N ARG A 50 -2.74 -34.85 -15.56
CA ARG A 50 -1.29 -34.86 -15.33
C ARG A 50 -0.48 -34.22 -16.47
N ASN A 51 -1.14 -33.66 -17.49
CA ASN A 51 -0.51 -33.04 -18.65
C ASN A 51 -0.26 -31.53 -18.44
N VAL A 52 -0.29 -31.05 -17.19
CA VAL A 52 0.05 -29.66 -16.86
C VAL A 52 1.55 -29.49 -16.93
N GLN A 53 2.01 -28.66 -17.86
CA GLN A 53 3.37 -28.17 -17.92
C GLN A 53 3.35 -26.65 -17.71
N PRO A 54 4.25 -26.07 -16.90
CA PRO A 54 4.46 -24.62 -16.89
C PRO A 54 4.72 -24.10 -18.31
N VAL A 55 4.06 -22.99 -18.65
CA VAL A 55 4.26 -22.31 -19.94
C VAL A 55 5.70 -21.76 -19.98
N SER A 56 6.39 -22.02 -21.08
CA SER A 56 7.74 -21.53 -21.33
C SER A 56 7.79 -20.91 -22.74
N PRO A 57 8.43 -19.73 -22.90
CA PRO A 57 9.14 -18.98 -21.87
C PRO A 57 8.20 -18.27 -20.89
N ASP A 58 8.69 -18.00 -19.67
CA ASP A 58 7.97 -17.18 -18.69
C ASP A 58 7.99 -15.70 -19.13
N GLU A 59 6.81 -15.11 -19.25
CA GLU A 59 6.59 -13.72 -19.63
C GLU A 59 7.21 -12.72 -18.65
N TYR A 60 7.41 -13.11 -17.38
CA TYR A 60 8.00 -12.25 -16.35
C TYR A 60 9.53 -12.35 -16.29
N ALA A 61 10.11 -13.41 -16.84
CA ALA A 61 11.56 -13.61 -16.91
C ALA A 61 12.17 -13.14 -18.25
N ARG A 62 11.33 -12.90 -19.27
CA ARG A 62 11.75 -12.56 -20.63
C ARG A 62 12.06 -11.06 -20.77
N THR A 63 13.13 -10.74 -21.51
CA THR A 63 13.40 -9.37 -21.96
C THR A 63 12.50 -9.01 -23.16
N PRO A 64 11.89 -7.80 -23.19
CA PRO A 64 10.99 -7.41 -24.27
C PRO A 64 11.64 -7.49 -25.65
N GLU A 65 10.94 -8.09 -26.60
CA GLU A 65 11.34 -8.15 -28.00
C GLU A 65 10.78 -6.94 -28.75
N VAL A 66 11.67 -6.19 -29.41
CA VAL A 66 11.29 -5.01 -30.16
C VAL A 66 11.60 -5.25 -31.63
N VAL A 67 10.56 -5.36 -32.45
CA VAL A 67 10.71 -5.57 -33.89
C VAL A 67 10.73 -4.22 -34.60
N ARG A 68 11.75 -4.02 -35.46
CA ARG A 68 11.80 -2.85 -36.34
C ARG A 68 10.89 -3.09 -37.53
N TYR A 69 9.76 -2.40 -37.58
CA TYR A 69 8.83 -2.48 -38.70
C TYR A 69 9.29 -1.61 -39.89
N ASP A 70 9.92 -0.47 -39.58
CA ASP A 70 10.53 0.43 -40.56
C ASP A 70 11.83 1.03 -39.97
N ARG A 71 12.56 1.83 -40.74
CA ARG A 71 13.72 2.62 -40.33
C ARG A 71 13.42 3.58 -39.17
N TYR A 72 12.16 3.94 -38.95
CA TYR A 72 11.77 4.85 -37.85
C TYR A 72 10.68 4.28 -36.93
N LEU A 73 10.14 3.09 -37.23
CA LEU A 73 9.04 2.51 -36.47
C LEU A 73 9.46 1.22 -35.79
N LEU A 74 9.35 1.23 -34.46
CA LEU A 74 9.48 0.06 -33.61
C LEU A 74 8.07 -0.32 -33.14
N VAL A 75 7.69 -1.56 -33.36
CA VAL A 75 6.44 -2.11 -32.83
C VAL A 75 6.80 -3.33 -31.99
N SER A 76 6.20 -3.44 -30.82
CA SER A 76 6.31 -4.65 -30.00
C SER A 76 4.93 -5.26 -29.85
N THR A 77 4.88 -6.58 -29.93
CA THR A 77 3.69 -7.38 -29.61
C THR A 77 3.68 -7.82 -28.15
N ASP A 78 4.71 -7.46 -27.38
CA ASP A 78 4.72 -7.72 -25.95
C ASP A 78 3.63 -6.92 -25.22
N PRO A 79 3.10 -7.44 -24.11
CA PRO A 79 2.28 -6.64 -23.21
C PRO A 79 3.03 -5.39 -22.76
N GLN A 80 2.29 -4.30 -22.61
CA GLN A 80 2.83 -3.04 -22.12
C GLN A 80 3.41 -3.24 -20.71
N ALA A 81 4.42 -2.44 -20.35
CA ALA A 81 5.05 -2.51 -19.04
C ALA A 81 4.03 -2.40 -17.88
N ALA A 82 3.01 -1.55 -18.03
CA ALA A 82 1.92 -1.39 -17.05
C ALA A 82 1.00 -2.61 -16.94
N GLN A 83 0.92 -3.45 -17.98
CA GLN A 83 0.14 -4.69 -17.96
C GLN A 83 0.91 -5.82 -17.28
N ARG A 84 2.23 -5.91 -17.50
CA ARG A 84 3.11 -6.84 -16.78
C ARG A 84 3.28 -6.43 -15.32
N ASP A 85 3.40 -5.13 -15.08
CA ASP A 85 3.63 -4.54 -13.76
C ASP A 85 2.66 -3.38 -13.52
N PRO A 86 1.50 -3.65 -12.87
CA PRO A 86 0.45 -2.65 -12.64
C PRO A 86 0.90 -1.42 -11.86
N LEU A 87 1.99 -1.49 -11.10
CA LEU A 87 2.52 -0.34 -10.37
C LEU A 87 3.40 0.56 -11.27
N SER A 88 3.78 0.12 -12.48
CA SER A 88 4.44 0.99 -13.48
C SER A 88 3.49 1.90 -14.27
N GLN A 89 2.16 1.74 -14.09
CA GLN A 89 1.18 2.53 -14.83
C GLN A 89 1.36 4.03 -14.61
N ILE A 90 1.05 4.83 -15.63
CA ILE A 90 1.04 6.28 -15.53
C ILE A 90 -0.29 6.70 -14.94
N ILE A 91 -0.25 7.50 -13.87
CA ILE A 91 -1.43 8.07 -13.23
C ILE A 91 -1.42 9.60 -13.34
N ASP A 92 -2.63 10.15 -13.39
CA ASP A 92 -2.93 11.56 -13.18
C ASP A 92 -4.16 11.62 -12.27
N ILE A 93 -3.96 11.99 -11.01
CA ILE A 93 -4.99 11.97 -9.96
C ILE A 93 -5.22 13.37 -9.40
N ARG A 94 -6.51 13.65 -9.15
CA ARG A 94 -6.97 14.85 -8.46
C ARG A 94 -7.76 14.44 -7.23
N ILE A 95 -7.24 14.77 -6.06
CA ILE A 95 -7.80 14.47 -4.76
C ILE A 95 -8.63 15.68 -4.31
N PRO A 96 -9.94 15.52 -4.01
CA PRO A 96 -10.77 16.62 -3.54
C PRO A 96 -10.26 17.24 -2.23
N SER A 97 -10.04 18.55 -2.23
CA SER A 97 -9.54 19.30 -1.06
C SER A 97 -10.57 19.44 0.06
N SER A 98 -11.86 19.38 -0.26
CA SER A 98 -12.97 19.65 0.66
C SER A 98 -13.02 18.69 1.86
N LEU A 99 -12.30 17.56 1.80
CA LEU A 99 -12.34 16.50 2.81
C LEU A 99 -11.12 16.50 3.73
N HIS A 100 -10.17 17.44 3.59
CA HIS A 100 -8.90 17.45 4.34
C HIS A 100 -8.25 16.05 4.39
N PRO A 101 -7.95 15.46 3.22
CA PRO A 101 -7.53 14.06 3.12
C PRO A 101 -6.25 13.80 3.89
N THR A 102 -6.12 12.58 4.42
CA THR A 102 -4.87 12.08 4.98
C THR A 102 -3.96 11.51 3.88
N VAL A 103 -2.69 11.30 4.20
CA VAL A 103 -1.76 10.57 3.32
C VAL A 103 -2.30 9.17 3.01
N ALA A 104 -2.92 8.48 3.97
CA ALA A 104 -3.53 7.18 3.73
C ALA A 104 -4.67 7.24 2.71
N ASP A 105 -5.50 8.28 2.75
CA ASP A 105 -6.59 8.47 1.80
C ASP A 105 -6.05 8.73 0.40
N ALA A 106 -4.99 9.52 0.29
CA ALA A 106 -4.28 9.77 -0.97
C ALA A 106 -3.69 8.49 -1.57
N LEU A 107 -3.01 7.68 -0.75
CA LEU A 107 -2.44 6.39 -1.16
C LEU A 107 -3.52 5.43 -1.64
N ARG A 108 -4.63 5.31 -0.89
CA ARG A 108 -5.78 4.50 -1.31
C ARG A 108 -6.41 5.03 -2.60
N TYR A 109 -6.54 6.34 -2.75
CA TYR A 109 -7.05 6.99 -3.96
C TYR A 109 -6.20 6.63 -5.18
N ALA A 110 -4.88 6.71 -5.05
CA ALA A 110 -3.92 6.39 -6.11
C ALA A 110 -3.95 4.89 -6.50
N LEU A 111 -4.19 3.98 -5.55
CA LEU A 111 -4.18 2.54 -5.77
C LEU A 111 -5.48 1.98 -6.39
N ARG A 112 -6.58 2.73 -6.44
CA ARG A 112 -7.92 2.18 -6.78
C ARG A 112 -8.02 1.44 -8.12
N GLN A 113 -7.17 1.75 -9.09
CA GLN A 113 -7.19 1.15 -10.43
C GLN A 113 -6.02 0.20 -10.69
N SER A 114 -5.14 -0.03 -9.72
CA SER A 114 -3.98 -0.91 -9.89
C SER A 114 -4.23 -2.37 -9.53
N GLY A 115 -5.30 -2.64 -8.78
CA GLY A 115 -5.54 -3.95 -8.18
C GLY A 115 -4.63 -4.25 -6.98
N TYR A 116 -3.85 -3.27 -6.52
CA TYR A 116 -3.11 -3.33 -5.26
C TYR A 116 -3.90 -2.65 -4.14
N SER A 117 -3.66 -3.09 -2.91
CA SER A 117 -4.24 -2.49 -1.70
C SER A 117 -3.16 -1.94 -0.78
N LEU A 118 -3.53 -0.95 0.05
CA LEU A 118 -2.63 -0.44 1.09
C LEU A 118 -2.64 -1.39 2.28
N CYS A 119 -1.46 -1.71 2.81
CA CYS A 119 -1.36 -2.62 3.95
C CYS A 119 -1.99 -2.08 5.23
N ALA A 120 -2.25 -2.98 6.18
CA ALA A 120 -2.81 -2.62 7.47
C ALA A 120 -1.96 -1.56 8.19
N THR A 121 -2.63 -0.71 8.96
CA THR A 121 -1.95 0.32 9.76
C THR A 121 -1.33 -0.33 10.99
N GLY A 122 0.00 -0.35 11.05
CA GLY A 122 0.81 -0.78 12.18
C GLY A 122 1.40 0.39 12.96
N SER A 123 2.34 0.08 13.86
CA SER A 123 2.99 1.06 14.74
C SER A 123 3.86 2.07 13.98
N ALA A 124 4.63 1.60 12.99
CA ALA A 124 5.50 2.45 12.20
C ALA A 124 4.73 3.25 11.14
N ASN A 125 4.21 2.59 10.10
CA ASN A 125 3.50 3.23 8.99
C ASN A 125 2.27 4.05 9.42
N GLY A 126 1.69 3.77 10.60
CA GLY A 126 0.61 4.58 11.16
C GLY A 126 1.00 6.02 11.45
N VAL A 127 2.28 6.32 11.68
CA VAL A 127 2.77 7.70 11.82
C VAL A 127 2.61 8.47 10.51
N LEU A 128 2.94 7.86 9.37
CA LEU A 128 2.75 8.44 8.04
C LEU A 128 1.27 8.56 7.68
N TYR A 129 0.54 7.46 7.83
CA TYR A 129 -0.83 7.33 7.31
C TYR A 129 -1.83 8.30 7.93
N ARG A 130 -1.57 8.78 9.15
CA ARG A 130 -2.40 9.76 9.85
C ARG A 130 -2.05 11.21 9.56
N GLN A 131 -0.97 11.47 8.80
CA GLN A 131 -0.58 12.84 8.46
C GLN A 131 -1.59 13.45 7.50
N ALA A 132 -1.85 14.75 7.66
CA ALA A 132 -2.62 15.52 6.70
C ALA A 132 -1.86 15.58 5.37
N LEU A 133 -2.58 15.40 4.26
CA LEU A 133 -1.99 15.49 2.93
C LEU A 133 -1.63 16.95 2.64
N PRO A 134 -0.38 17.28 2.25
CA PRO A 134 -0.01 18.63 1.83
C PRO A 134 -0.80 19.06 0.59
N ALA A 135 -1.26 20.32 0.56
CA ALA A 135 -2.11 20.84 -0.53
C ALA A 135 -1.47 20.71 -1.93
N VAL A 136 -0.14 20.83 -2.01
CA VAL A 136 0.61 20.65 -3.28
C VAL A 136 0.47 19.23 -3.86
N GLN A 137 0.16 18.23 -3.02
CA GLN A 137 0.00 16.83 -3.43
C GLN A 137 -1.45 16.46 -3.76
N TYR A 138 -2.37 17.42 -3.77
CA TYR A 138 -3.78 17.15 -4.13
C TYR A 138 -3.93 16.87 -5.63
N GLN A 139 -2.96 17.31 -6.44
CA GLN A 139 -2.90 17.02 -7.86
C GLN A 139 -1.54 16.37 -8.15
N LEU A 140 -1.55 15.16 -8.69
CA LEU A 140 -0.35 14.40 -9.02
C LEU A 140 -0.48 13.88 -10.45
N GLY A 141 0.49 14.15 -11.32
CA GLY A 141 0.51 13.56 -12.65
C GLY A 141 1.41 14.30 -13.64
N PRO A 142 1.49 13.82 -14.89
CA PRO A 142 1.53 12.41 -15.27
C PRO A 142 2.83 11.79 -14.76
N MET A 143 2.72 10.75 -13.94
CA MET A 143 3.90 10.05 -13.38
C MET A 143 3.57 8.58 -13.11
N ARG A 144 4.59 7.73 -12.92
CA ARG A 144 4.37 6.32 -12.59
C ARG A 144 3.76 6.18 -11.19
N LEU A 145 2.84 5.23 -11.02
CA LEU A 145 2.18 4.96 -9.75
C LEU A 145 3.19 4.69 -8.62
N ARG A 146 4.23 3.87 -8.85
CA ARG A 146 5.33 3.68 -7.87
C ARG A 146 5.95 4.98 -7.40
N THR A 147 6.24 5.89 -8.33
CA THR A 147 6.83 7.18 -8.01
C THR A 147 5.84 8.04 -7.22
N ALA A 148 4.55 8.02 -7.57
CA ALA A 148 3.53 8.76 -6.84
C ALA A 148 3.38 8.27 -5.39
N LEU A 149 3.39 6.94 -5.18
CA LEU A 149 3.35 6.34 -3.84
C LEU A 149 4.54 6.78 -2.99
N GLN A 150 5.75 6.82 -3.57
CA GLN A 150 6.95 7.33 -2.90
C GLN A 150 6.87 8.83 -2.59
N VAL A 151 6.35 9.66 -3.51
CA VAL A 151 6.18 11.10 -3.31
C VAL A 151 5.16 11.41 -2.21
N LEU A 152 4.05 10.67 -2.18
CA LEU A 152 3.02 10.77 -1.14
C LEU A 152 3.57 10.37 0.23
N ALA A 153 4.45 9.36 0.28
CA ALA A 153 5.07 8.91 1.52
C ALA A 153 6.16 9.87 2.01
N GLY A 154 6.89 10.52 1.10
CA GLY A 154 7.99 11.42 1.41
C GLY A 154 9.33 10.70 1.65
N PRO A 155 10.41 11.46 1.87
CA PRO A 155 11.77 10.95 1.85
C PRO A 155 12.12 10.01 3.00
N ALA A 156 11.46 10.13 4.15
CA ALA A 156 11.71 9.29 5.33
C ALA A 156 11.23 7.84 5.16
N TRP A 157 10.36 7.59 4.17
CA TRP A 157 9.67 6.32 4.00
C TRP A 157 10.15 5.60 2.73
N GLN A 158 10.29 4.29 2.85
CA GLN A 158 10.61 3.37 1.76
C GLN A 158 9.34 2.61 1.37
N LEU A 159 9.09 2.52 0.06
CA LEU A 159 8.00 1.74 -0.49
C LEU A 159 8.37 0.25 -0.50
N GLU A 160 7.50 -0.58 0.04
CA GLU A 160 7.60 -2.04 0.01
C GLU A 160 6.39 -2.62 -0.73
N VAL A 161 6.63 -3.62 -1.58
CA VAL A 161 5.59 -4.23 -2.41
C VAL A 161 5.61 -5.73 -2.20
N ASP A 162 4.45 -6.28 -1.88
CA ASP A 162 4.18 -7.71 -1.90
C ASP A 162 3.34 -8.02 -3.14
N ASP A 163 3.97 -8.55 -4.18
CA ASP A 163 3.31 -8.92 -5.44
C ASP A 163 2.36 -10.13 -5.29
N VAL A 164 2.59 -10.98 -4.28
CA VAL A 164 1.80 -12.19 -4.02
C VAL A 164 0.45 -11.79 -3.42
N GLN A 165 0.46 -10.93 -2.41
CA GLN A 165 -0.77 -10.41 -1.79
C GLN A 165 -1.34 -9.20 -2.52
N ARG A 166 -0.59 -8.63 -3.47
CA ARG A 166 -0.87 -7.34 -4.11
C ARG A 166 -1.10 -6.23 -3.08
N VAL A 167 -0.15 -6.12 -2.16
CA VAL A 167 -0.19 -5.19 -1.04
C VAL A 167 1.01 -4.25 -1.11
N VAL A 168 0.80 -2.98 -0.77
CA VAL A 168 1.84 -1.96 -0.66
C VAL A 168 1.97 -1.50 0.79
N CYS A 169 3.21 -1.48 1.29
CA CYS A 169 3.58 -0.98 2.60
C CYS A 169 4.61 0.15 2.54
N HIS A 170 4.80 0.79 3.69
CA HIS A 170 5.84 1.78 3.90
C HIS A 170 6.63 1.43 5.15
N SER A 171 7.95 1.28 5.01
CA SER A 171 8.88 1.13 6.11
C SER A 171 9.70 2.41 6.30
N LEU A 172 10.23 2.61 7.50
CA LEU A 172 11.07 3.76 7.79
C LEU A 172 12.47 3.51 7.23
N ARG A 173 13.05 4.50 6.55
CA ARG A 173 14.43 4.41 6.07
C ARG A 173 15.43 4.48 7.22
N ASP A 174 16.60 3.90 6.98
CA ASP A 174 17.75 4.04 7.87
C ASP A 174 18.08 5.52 8.10
N GLY A 175 18.42 5.86 9.35
CA GLY A 175 18.75 7.23 9.77
C GLY A 175 17.55 8.09 10.19
N TYR A 176 16.31 7.63 9.95
CA TYR A 176 15.11 8.26 10.51
C TYR A 176 14.65 7.53 11.77
N GLN A 177 14.02 8.26 12.69
CA GLN A 177 13.49 7.72 13.94
C GLN A 177 12.05 8.18 14.14
N LEU A 178 11.21 7.27 14.63
CA LEU A 178 9.83 7.62 14.98
C LEU A 178 9.79 8.37 16.32
N PRO A 179 8.81 9.26 16.53
CA PRO A 179 8.63 9.92 17.81
C PRO A 179 8.38 8.89 18.92
N VAL A 180 9.15 8.98 20.01
CA VAL A 180 9.08 8.04 21.16
C VAL A 180 7.69 8.00 21.81
N SER A 181 6.89 9.07 21.69
CA SER A 181 5.50 9.13 22.18
C SER A 181 4.56 8.12 21.53
N GLN A 182 4.96 7.42 20.46
CA GLN A 182 4.13 6.43 19.76
C GLN A 182 4.59 4.99 20.01
N LEU A 183 5.68 4.80 20.76
CA LEU A 183 6.14 3.50 21.21
C LEU A 183 5.55 3.23 22.60
N PRO A 184 4.97 2.05 22.89
CA PRO A 184 4.55 1.73 24.24
C PRO A 184 5.71 1.98 25.22
N PRO A 185 5.46 2.54 26.41
CA PRO A 185 6.53 2.84 27.35
C PRO A 185 7.33 1.55 27.61
N PRO A 186 8.67 1.63 27.69
CA PRO A 186 9.45 0.47 28.08
C PRO A 186 8.94 0.04 29.45
N VAL A 187 8.37 -1.17 29.51
CA VAL A 187 8.05 -1.80 30.79
C VAL A 187 9.36 -1.89 31.55
N SER A 188 9.50 -1.05 32.55
CA SER A 188 10.65 -1.06 33.44
C SER A 188 10.55 -2.37 34.23
N THR A 189 11.24 -3.40 33.78
CA THR A 189 11.51 -4.59 34.57
C THR A 189 12.31 -4.13 35.78
N TRP A 190 11.64 -4.01 36.92
CA TRP A 190 12.28 -3.65 38.17
C TRP A 190 13.49 -4.54 38.43
N SER A 191 14.54 -3.88 38.90
CA SER A 191 15.84 -4.37 39.28
C SER A 191 15.80 -5.74 39.97
N THR A 192 16.44 -6.72 39.36
CA THR A 192 17.00 -7.86 40.09
C THR A 192 18.12 -7.31 40.99
N PRO A 193 18.04 -7.41 42.33
CA PRO A 193 19.19 -7.10 43.17
C PRO A 193 20.30 -8.12 42.87
N ALA A 194 21.48 -7.61 42.56
CA ALA A 194 22.70 -8.41 42.37
C ALA A 194 23.00 -9.22 43.66
N PRO A 195 23.38 -10.50 43.56
CA PRO A 195 23.88 -11.21 44.73
C PRO A 195 25.22 -10.60 45.16
N SER A 196 25.23 -10.08 46.39
CA SER A 196 26.41 -9.59 47.08
C SER A 196 27.54 -10.60 47.05
N ALA A 197 28.74 -10.07 46.79
CA ALA A 197 30.01 -10.75 46.83
C ALA A 197 30.22 -11.58 48.11
N VAL A 198 30.70 -12.81 47.94
CA VAL A 198 31.46 -13.53 48.97
C VAL A 198 32.87 -13.75 48.44
N ALA A 199 33.82 -13.38 49.28
CA ALA A 199 35.23 -13.19 49.00
C ALA A 199 35.98 -14.47 48.59
N GLN A 200 36.93 -14.32 47.67
CA GLN A 200 37.96 -15.31 47.33
C GLN A 200 39.09 -15.27 48.39
N PRO A 201 39.63 -16.43 48.84
CA PRO A 201 40.94 -16.47 49.45
C PRO A 201 42.03 -16.59 48.39
N ALA A 202 43.02 -15.70 48.48
CA ALA A 202 44.24 -15.69 47.68
C ALA A 202 45.19 -16.81 48.10
N ILE A 203 45.69 -17.60 47.14
CA ILE A 203 46.88 -18.46 47.32
C ILE A 203 47.75 -18.40 46.06
N SER A 204 48.84 -17.63 46.22
CA SER A 204 50.20 -17.73 45.67
C SER A 204 50.48 -18.43 44.33
N ALA A 205 51.06 -17.64 43.41
CA ALA A 205 51.78 -18.10 42.23
C ALA A 205 53.08 -18.86 42.58
N PRO A 206 53.58 -19.68 41.63
CA PRO A 206 54.94 -19.40 41.14
C PRO A 206 55.10 -19.54 39.61
N GLN A 207 55.63 -18.45 39.05
CA GLN A 207 56.70 -18.30 38.04
C GLN A 207 56.69 -19.08 36.71
N SER A 208 56.82 -18.28 35.66
CA SER A 208 57.02 -18.56 34.24
C SER A 208 58.39 -19.13 33.89
N VAL A 209 58.42 -20.11 32.98
CA VAL A 209 59.61 -20.48 32.19
C VAL A 209 59.32 -20.21 30.70
N PRO A 210 60.15 -19.45 29.97
CA PRO A 210 59.95 -19.21 28.55
C PRO A 210 60.67 -20.28 27.71
N VAL A 211 60.00 -20.84 26.70
CA VAL A 211 60.68 -21.62 25.64
C VAL A 211 60.14 -21.23 24.26
N LYS A 212 61.11 -20.98 23.37
CA LYS A 212 61.07 -20.39 22.01
C LYS A 212 60.13 -21.09 21.01
N PRO A 213 59.60 -20.34 20.03
CA PRO A 213 59.03 -20.92 18.81
C PRO A 213 60.14 -21.39 17.85
N VAL A 214 60.03 -22.61 17.32
CA VAL A 214 60.84 -23.09 16.19
C VAL A 214 60.02 -23.04 14.91
N SER A 215 60.62 -22.44 13.89
CA SER A 215 60.08 -22.19 12.56
C SER A 215 60.52 -23.29 11.60
N GLY A 216 59.69 -23.62 10.60
CA GLY A 216 60.03 -24.49 9.47
C GLY A 216 58.97 -25.58 9.24
N GLY A 217 58.47 -25.84 8.04
CA GLY A 217 58.87 -25.37 6.73
C GLY A 217 57.81 -25.70 5.69
N PHE A 218 57.85 -24.94 4.61
CA PHE A 218 57.01 -25.01 3.43
C PHE A 218 57.49 -26.16 2.53
N LEU A 219 56.60 -27.08 2.13
CA LEU A 219 56.86 -28.05 1.07
C LEU A 219 55.80 -27.93 -0.02
N ARG A 220 56.23 -27.37 -1.16
CA ARG A 220 55.58 -27.50 -2.47
C ARG A 220 55.91 -28.86 -3.05
N LYS A 221 54.90 -29.51 -3.64
CA LYS A 221 54.98 -30.11 -4.97
C LYS A 221 53.59 -30.25 -5.56
#